data_AF-A0A5B0LTN6-F1
#
_entry.id   AF-A0A5B0LTN6-F1
#
_cell.length_a   1.000
_cell.length_b   1.000
_cell.length_c   1.000
_cell.angle_alpha   90.00
_cell.angle_beta   90.00
_cell.angle_gamma   90.00
#
_symmetry.space_group_name_H-M   'P 1'
#
loop_
_entity.id
_entity.type
_entity.pdbx_description
1 polymer ?
#
loop_
_entity_poly.entity_id
_entity_poly.type
_entity_poly.pdbx_seq_one_letter_code
_entity_poly.pdbx_strand_id
1 'polypeptide(L)' 'MMPLIEGQDAARMIKSTQNPNALTPIVAVTSFFENYSCSEQGTLFAGLLIKPVNKKDVLGILKKLGFVARKN' A
#
# COMPACT_ATOMS: atom_id res chain seq x y z
N MET A 1 -7.12 -9.69 -4.97
CA MET A 1 -6.36 -10.94 -4.97
C MET A 1 -5.23 -10.84 -5.97
N MET A 2 -4.09 -11.38 -5.62
CA MET A 2 -3.05 -11.78 -6.57
C MET A 2 -3.24 -13.28 -6.81
N PRO A 3 -3.12 -13.78 -8.05
CA PRO A 3 -3.58 -15.12 -8.41
C PRO A 3 -2.67 -16.26 -7.93
N LEU A 4 -1.44 -15.96 -7.52
CA LEU A 4 -0.41 -16.97 -7.20
C LEU A 4 0.20 -16.82 -5.79
N ILE A 5 0.23 -15.61 -5.24
CA ILE A 5 0.84 -15.30 -3.94
C ILE A 5 -0.02 -14.27 -3.22
N GLU A 6 -0.14 -14.38 -1.90
CA GLU A 6 -0.85 -13.39 -1.10
C GLU A 6 -0.09 -12.06 -1.05
N GLY A 7 -0.84 -10.94 -1.03
CA GLY A 7 -0.26 -9.60 -1.04
C GLY A 7 0.70 -9.34 0.13
N GLN A 8 0.39 -9.90 1.30
CA GLN A 8 1.21 -9.81 2.50
C GLN A 8 2.55 -10.55 2.35
N ASP A 9 2.54 -11.74 1.76
CA ASP A 9 3.75 -12.55 1.59
C ASP A 9 4.66 -11.94 0.51
N ALA A 10 4.08 -11.41 -0.56
CA ALA A 10 4.84 -10.65 -1.55
C ALA A 10 5.49 -9.40 -0.94
N ALA A 11 4.76 -8.65 -0.09
CA ALA A 11 5.33 -7.50 0.61
C ALA A 11 6.48 -7.89 1.56
N ARG A 12 6.33 -9.01 2.27
CA ARG A 12 7.40 -9.56 3.12
C ARG A 12 8.63 -9.90 2.29
N MET A 13 8.46 -10.59 1.16
CA MET A 13 9.54 -10.97 0.25
C MET A 13 10.28 -9.76 -0.33
N ILE A 14 9.55 -8.73 -0.78
CA ILE A 14 10.14 -7.50 -1.30
C ILE A 14 11.01 -6.81 -0.24
N LYS A 15 10.52 -6.74 1.01
CA LYS A 15 11.23 -6.11 2.13
C LYS A 15 12.38 -6.95 2.69
N SER A 16 12.30 -8.27 2.65
CA SER A 16 13.34 -9.16 3.18
C SER A 16 14.53 -9.33 2.26
N THR A 17 14.38 -8.99 0.98
CA THR A 17 15.46 -9.09 0.00
C THR A 17 16.35 -7.85 0.10
N GLN A 18 17.67 -8.04 0.27
CA GLN A 18 18.64 -6.94 0.28
C GLN A 18 18.87 -6.40 -1.13
N ASN A 19 17.86 -5.71 -1.67
CA ASN A 19 17.91 -5.03 -2.95
C ASN A 19 17.45 -3.56 -2.77
N PRO A 20 17.58 -2.71 -3.80
CA PRO A 20 17.17 -1.30 -3.69
C PRO A 20 15.70 -1.09 -3.29
N ASN A 21 14.84 -2.09 -3.46
CA ASN A 21 13.41 -2.01 -3.14
C ASN A 21 13.08 -2.39 -1.69
N ALA A 22 14.05 -2.84 -0.87
CA ALA A 22 13.80 -3.25 0.52
C ALA A 22 13.09 -2.16 1.35
N LEU A 23 13.44 -0.89 1.09
CA LEU A 23 12.88 0.28 1.77
C LEU A 23 11.73 0.94 1.00
N THR A 24 11.34 0.40 -0.16
CA THR A 24 10.26 0.99 -0.96
C THR A 24 8.95 0.94 -0.17
N PRO A 25 8.20 2.07 -0.07
CA PRO A 25 6.87 2.09 0.51
C PRO A 25 5.92 1.21 -0.29
N ILE A 26 5.21 0.29 0.38
CA ILE A 26 4.23 -0.60 -0.25
C ILE A 26 2.84 -0.17 0.21
N VAL A 27 1.93 0.03 -0.74
CA VAL A 27 0.53 0.37 -0.48
C VAL A 27 -0.33 -0.84 -0.84
N ALA A 28 -1.08 -1.38 0.12
CA ALA A 28 -1.98 -2.50 -0.16
C ALA A 28 -3.33 -2.00 -0.67
N VAL A 29 -3.90 -2.70 -1.64
CA VAL A 29 -5.27 -2.46 -2.12
C VAL A 29 -6.15 -3.63 -1.73
N THR A 30 -7.13 -3.40 -0.86
CA THR A 30 -7.96 -4.45 -0.26
C THR A 30 -9.44 -4.30 -0.58
N SER A 31 -10.16 -5.43 -0.56
CA SER A 31 -11.61 -5.51 -0.70
C SER A 31 -12.34 -5.57 0.65
N PHE A 32 -11.63 -5.52 1.79
CA PHE A 32 -12.27 -5.60 3.10
C PHE A 32 -13.25 -4.45 3.31
N PHE A 33 -14.52 -4.80 3.51
CA PHE A 33 -15.57 -3.95 4.05
C PHE A 33 -16.10 -4.61 5.32
N GLU A 34 -16.49 -3.77 6.28
CA GLU A 34 -17.25 -4.08 7.49
C GLU A 34 -16.46 -4.62 8.71
N ASN A 35 -16.20 -3.72 9.66
CA ASN A 35 -15.92 -3.95 11.09
C ASN A 35 -14.47 -3.87 11.60
N TYR A 36 -13.47 -3.77 10.73
CA TYR A 36 -12.09 -3.51 11.16
C TYR A 36 -11.64 -2.17 10.62
N SER A 37 -11.33 -1.24 11.53
CA SER A 37 -10.58 -0.04 11.21
C SER A 37 -9.35 -0.44 10.39
N CYS A 38 -9.34 -0.07 9.10
CA CYS A 38 -8.25 -0.36 8.19
C CYS A 38 -7.03 0.43 8.66
N SER A 39 -6.23 -0.21 9.51
CA SER A 39 -5.17 0.40 10.29
C SER A 39 -3.84 -0.17 9.76
N GLU A 40 -2.90 0.71 9.49
CA GLU A 40 -1.56 0.34 9.03
C GLU A 40 -0.71 -0.23 10.19
N GLN A 41 -1.14 0.02 11.42
CA GLN A 41 -0.48 -0.37 12.65
C GLN A 41 -0.30 -1.89 12.69
N GLY A 42 0.95 -2.34 12.84
CA GLY A 42 1.30 -3.77 12.85
C GLY A 42 1.39 -4.41 11.46
N THR A 43 1.24 -3.64 10.37
CA THR A 43 1.39 -4.12 8.99
C THR A 43 2.73 -3.73 8.38
N LEU A 44 3.09 -4.35 7.26
CA LEU A 44 4.28 -4.00 6.46
C LEU A 44 4.00 -2.85 5.47
N PHE A 45 2.77 -2.34 5.43
CA PHE A 45 2.31 -1.39 4.43
C PHE A 45 2.45 0.05 4.93
N ALA A 46 2.87 0.93 4.04
CA ALA A 46 2.95 2.37 4.28
C ALA A 46 1.61 3.09 3.99
N GLY A 47 0.64 2.34 3.46
CA GLY A 47 -0.65 2.84 3.01
C GLY A 47 -1.63 1.70 2.76
N LEU A 48 -2.92 1.96 3.00
CA LEU A 48 -4.01 1.05 2.66
C LEU A 48 -5.03 1.78 1.80
N LEU A 49 -5.47 1.14 0.72
CA LEU A 49 -6.53 1.61 -0.17
C LEU A 49 -7.65 0.56 -0.20
N ILE A 50 -8.89 1.02 -0.13
CA ILE A 50 -10.07 0.15 -0.19
C ILE A 50 -10.64 0.20 -1.61
N LYS A 51 -11.13 -0.94 -2.10
CA LYS A 51 -11.84 -1.03 -3.38
C LYS A 51 -13.30 -0.57 -3.23
N PRO A 52 -13.87 0.12 -4.24
CA PRO A 52 -13.24 0.55 -5.48
C PRO A 52 -12.27 1.72 -5.26
N VAL A 53 -11.10 1.67 -5.92
CA VAL A 53 -10.06 2.68 -5.75
C VAL A 53 -10.42 3.94 -6.53
N ASN A 54 -10.58 5.07 -5.85
CA ASN A 54 -10.83 6.35 -6.50
C ASN A 54 -9.57 7.19 -6.64
N LYS A 55 -9.57 8.10 -7.62
CA LYS A 55 -8.48 9.07 -7.84
C LYS A 55 -8.14 9.85 -6.56
N LYS A 56 -9.16 10.25 -5.78
CA LYS A 56 -8.98 11.00 -4.54
C LYS A 56 -8.17 10.21 -3.51
N ASP A 57 -8.47 8.92 -3.36
CA ASP A 57 -7.82 8.03 -2.38
C ASP A 57 -6.34 7.81 -2.75
N VAL A 58 -6.06 7.57 -4.04
CA VAL A 58 -4.69 7.44 -4.56
C VAL A 58 -3.90 8.73 -4.33
N LEU A 59 -4.47 9.90 -4.66
CA LEU A 59 -3.81 11.18 -4.42
C LEU A 59 -3.55 11.44 -2.94
N GLY A 60 -4.48 11.03 -2.06
CA GLY A 60 -4.32 11.10 -0.61
C GLY A 60 -3.10 10.30 -0.12
N ILE A 61 -2.98 9.05 -0.58
CA ILE A 61 -1.83 8.19 -0.24
C ILE A 61 -0.53 8.75 -0.83
N LEU A 62 -0.52 9.19 -2.08
CA LEU A 62 0.67 9.78 -2.69
C LEU A 62 1.14 11.01 -1.91
N LYS A 63 0.21 11.90 -1.51
CA LYS A 63 0.55 13.06 -0.69
C LYS A 63 1.10 12.65 0.68
N LYS A 64 0.52 11.63 1.31
CA LYS A 64 1.01 11.05 2.58
C LYS A 64 2.44 10.50 2.45
N LEU A 65 2.78 9.89 1.31
CA LEU A 65 4.11 9.39 1.00
C LEU A 65 5.10 10.48 0.56
N GLY A 66 4.71 11.76 0.62
CA GLY A 66 5.57 12.90 0.30
C GLY A 66 5.63 13.24 -1.19
N PHE A 67 4.82 12.61 -2.04
CA PHE A 67 4.72 13.00 -3.44
C PHE A 67 4.01 14.35 -3.56
N VAL A 68 4.60 15.23 -4.36
CA VAL A 68 4.03 16.54 -4.69
C VAL A 68 3.61 16.56 -6.16
N ALA A 69 2.52 17.26 -6.46
CA ALA A 69 2.19 17.57 -7.84
C ALA A 69 3.34 18.37 -8.44
N ARG A 70 3.78 17.98 -9.65
CA ARG A 70 4.76 18.74 -10.40
C ARG A 70 4.18 20.14 -10.63
N LYS A 71 4.87 21.17 -10.12
CA LYS A 71 4.57 22.56 -10.51
C LYS A 71 5.03 22.71 -11.95
N ASN A 72 4.10 23.04 -12.84
CA ASN A 72 4.40 23.54 -14.18
C ASN A 72 4.76 25.02 -14.09
#